data_AF-A0A8J4TRT1-F1
#
_entry.id   AF-A0A8J4TRT1-F1
#
_cell.length_a   1.000
_cell.length_b   1.000
_cell.length_c   1.000
_cell.angle_alpha   90.00
_cell.angle_beta   90.00
_cell.angle_gamma   90.00
#
_symmetry.space_group_name_H-M   'P 1'
#
loop_
_entity.id
_entity.type
_entity.pdbx_description
1 polymer ?
#
loop_
_entity_poly.entity_id
_entity_poly.type
_entity_poly.pdbx_seq_one_letter_code
_entity_poly.pdbx_strand_id
1 'polypeptide(L)'
;MALAPEDPHSRSNLAWVLATSSDASIRDGAKAVELAQQAVSVSGGRELLFFRTLAAAYAETGRFSDAIAVIRQAVAIARMQGKTGLANLLEEDVLLYRGQVPLRRTSAGD
;
A
#
# COMPACT_ATOMS: atom_id res chain seq x y z
N MET A 1 18.95 -3.17 -16.54
CA MET A 1 17.65 -3.87 -16.57
C MET A 1 16.58 -2.79 -16.52
N ALA A 2 15.95 -2.51 -17.66
CA ALA A 2 15.07 -1.35 -17.81
C ALA A 2 13.73 -1.62 -17.11
N LEU A 3 13.44 -0.84 -16.06
CA LEU A 3 12.13 -0.80 -15.44
C LEU A 3 11.19 -0.14 -16.45
N ALA A 4 10.38 -0.93 -17.15
CA ALA A 4 9.32 -0.37 -17.98
C ALA A 4 8.40 0.47 -17.06
N PRO A 5 8.20 1.77 -17.34
CA PRO A 5 7.35 2.66 -16.53
C PRO A 5 5.85 2.29 -16.57
N GLU A 6 5.52 1.23 -17.30
CA GLU A 6 4.18 0.71 -17.55
C GLU A 6 3.85 -0.56 -16.76
N ASP A 7 4.81 -1.12 -16.00
CA ASP A 7 4.56 -2.28 -15.16
C ASP A 7 3.82 -1.90 -13.85
N PRO A 8 2.75 -2.63 -13.46
CA PRO A 8 2.01 -2.34 -12.23
C PRO A 8 2.87 -2.44 -10.97
N HIS A 9 3.94 -3.25 -10.96
CA HIS A 9 4.88 -3.27 -9.85
C HIS A 9 5.65 -1.96 -9.73
N SER A 10 6.15 -1.40 -10.84
CA SER A 10 6.83 -0.10 -10.84
C SER A 10 5.93 1.00 -10.30
N ARG A 11 4.66 1.02 -10.74
CA ARG A 11 3.65 1.98 -10.25
C ARG A 11 3.37 1.81 -8.77
N SER A 12 3.21 0.58 -8.30
CA SER A 12 3.02 0.30 -6.87
C SER A 12 4.23 0.70 -6.03
N ASN A 13 5.45 0.48 -6.52
CA ASN A 13 6.64 0.79 -5.77
C ASN A 13 6.83 2.31 -5.68
N LEU A 14 6.53 3.04 -6.75
CA LEU A 14 6.50 4.49 -6.73
C LEU A 14 5.41 5.01 -5.79
N ALA A 15 4.19 4.48 -5.87
CA ALA A 15 3.11 4.83 -4.96
C ALA A 15 3.46 4.58 -3.49
N TRP A 16 4.14 3.46 -3.21
CA TRP A 16 4.63 3.12 -1.88
C TRP A 16 5.63 4.17 -1.39
N VAL A 17 6.60 4.56 -2.21
CA VAL A 17 7.56 5.61 -1.85
C VAL A 17 6.84 6.93 -1.60
N LEU A 18 5.94 7.36 -2.47
CA LEU A 18 5.21 8.62 -2.33
C LEU A 18 4.29 8.63 -1.08
N ALA A 19 3.71 7.49 -0.71
CA ALA A 19 2.85 7.36 0.47
C ALA A 19 3.64 7.29 1.78
N THR A 20 4.77 6.57 1.78
CA THR A 20 5.52 6.24 3.01
C THR A 20 6.72 7.15 3.26
N SER A 21 7.03 8.06 2.32
CA SER A 21 8.15 9.00 2.45
C SER A 21 7.96 9.95 3.63
N SER A 22 9.04 10.14 4.38
CA SER A 22 9.07 11.11 5.48
C SER A 22 9.30 12.54 4.98
N ASP A 23 9.84 12.70 3.78
CA ASP A 23 10.14 14.00 3.18
C ASP A 23 8.88 14.61 2.56
N ALA A 24 8.44 15.76 3.07
CA ALA A 24 7.24 16.44 2.60
C ALA A 24 7.32 16.90 1.13
N SER A 25 8.53 17.04 0.58
CA SER A 25 8.74 17.43 -0.83
C SER A 25 8.56 16.25 -1.78
N ILE A 26 8.67 15.02 -1.27
CA ILE A 26 8.50 13.76 -2.01
C ILE A 26 7.12 13.16 -1.73
N ARG A 27 6.55 13.46 -0.56
CA ARG A 27 5.30 12.87 -0.10
C ARG A 27 4.11 13.45 -0.84
N ASP A 28 3.62 12.70 -1.81
CA ASP A 28 2.42 13.01 -2.58
C ASP A 28 1.36 11.92 -2.37
N GLY A 29 0.59 12.03 -1.29
CA GLY A 29 -0.49 11.08 -0.99
C GLY A 29 -1.52 10.98 -2.11
N ALA A 30 -1.88 12.09 -2.76
CA ALA A 30 -2.83 12.10 -3.88
C ALA A 30 -2.32 11.30 -5.09
N LYS A 31 -1.06 11.51 -5.47
CA LYS A 31 -0.43 10.79 -6.59
C LYS A 31 -0.17 9.32 -6.24
N ALA A 32 0.16 9.04 -4.98
CA ALA A 32 0.28 7.68 -4.48
C ALA A 32 -1.03 6.91 -4.61
N VAL A 33 -2.16 7.51 -4.25
CA VAL A 33 -3.49 6.89 -4.39
C VAL A 33 -3.79 6.57 -5.85
N GLU A 34 -3.55 7.52 -6.76
CA GLU A 34 -3.81 7.32 -8.20
C GLU A 34 -2.98 6.15 -8.76
N LEU A 35 -1.67 6.13 -8.49
CA LEU A 35 -0.77 5.08 -8.97
C LEU A 35 -1.09 3.71 -8.36
N ALA A 36 -1.39 3.66 -7.06
CA ALA A 36 -1.75 2.42 -6.38
C ALA A 36 -3.09 1.87 -6.88
N GLN A 37 -4.07 2.74 -7.12
CA GLN A 37 -5.38 2.36 -7.63
C GLN A 37 -5.25 1.76 -9.04
N GLN A 38 -4.44 2.37 -9.90
CA GLN A 38 -4.11 1.83 -11.22
C GLN A 38 -3.40 0.47 -11.12
N ALA A 39 -2.45 0.30 -10.20
CA ALA A 39 -1.75 -0.98 -10.02
C ALA A 39 -2.73 -2.10 -9.61
N VAL A 40 -3.64 -1.84 -8.66
CA VAL A 40 -4.68 -2.78 -8.24
C VAL A 40 -5.61 -3.14 -9.42
N SER A 41 -6.06 -2.14 -10.17
CA SER A 41 -6.93 -2.34 -11.34
C SER A 41 -6.25 -3.17 -12.44
N VAL A 42 -4.99 -2.86 -12.77
CA VAL A 42 -4.21 -3.59 -13.80
C VAL A 42 -3.93 -5.02 -13.37
N SER A 43 -3.66 -5.26 -12.08
CA SER A 43 -3.48 -6.61 -11.51
C SER A 43 -4.78 -7.43 -11.47
N GLY A 44 -5.94 -6.79 -11.65
CA GLY A 44 -7.24 -7.42 -11.44
C GLY A 44 -7.45 -7.85 -9.99
N GLY A 45 -6.82 -7.16 -9.03
CA GLY A 45 -6.92 -7.49 -7.61
C GLY A 45 -6.28 -8.81 -7.18
N ARG A 46 -5.35 -9.35 -7.97
CA ARG A 46 -4.62 -10.59 -7.61
C ARG A 46 -3.45 -10.33 -6.67
N GLU A 47 -2.81 -9.16 -6.81
CA GLU A 47 -1.60 -8.85 -6.05
C GLU A 47 -1.89 -8.08 -4.77
N LEU A 48 -1.70 -8.76 -3.64
CA LEU A 48 -2.05 -8.26 -2.30
C LEU A 48 -1.17 -7.09 -1.85
N LEU A 49 0.05 -7.03 -2.36
CA LEU A 49 0.97 -5.91 -2.11
C LEU A 49 0.47 -4.59 -2.71
N PHE A 50 -0.31 -4.65 -3.80
CA PHE A 50 -0.90 -3.44 -4.39
C PHE A 50 -2.02 -2.89 -3.50
N PHE A 51 -2.82 -3.76 -2.87
CA PHE A 51 -3.80 -3.35 -1.86
C PHE A 51 -3.13 -2.71 -0.64
N ARG A 52 -2.03 -3.31 -0.18
CA ARG A 52 -1.23 -2.75 0.92
C ARG A 52 -0.76 -1.33 0.61
N THR A 53 -0.24 -1.13 -0.60
CA THR A 53 0.24 0.17 -1.10
C THR A 53 -0.89 1.18 -1.19
N LEU A 54 -2.03 0.77 -1.75
CA LEU A 54 -3.21 1.64 -1.86
C LEU A 54 -3.68 2.10 -0.48
N ALA A 55 -3.66 1.21 0.51
CA ALA A 55 -4.03 1.56 1.87
C ALA A 55 -3.02 2.50 2.55
N ALA A 56 -1.71 2.31 2.33
CA ALA A 56 -0.71 3.26 2.80
C ALA A 56 -0.93 4.66 2.20
N ALA A 57 -1.25 4.73 0.91
CA ALA A 57 -1.58 5.98 0.23
C ALA A 57 -2.85 6.63 0.79
N TYR A 58 -3.89 5.84 1.05
CA TYR A 58 -5.11 6.35 1.69
C TYR A 58 -4.83 6.88 3.10
N ALA A 59 -4.08 6.15 3.91
CA ALA A 59 -3.69 6.57 5.25
C ALA A 59 -2.89 7.88 5.23
N GLU A 60 -1.98 8.05 4.27
CA GLU A 60 -1.23 9.30 4.10
C GLU A 60 -2.13 10.50 3.76
N THR A 61 -3.21 10.29 2.99
CA THR A 61 -4.21 11.34 2.73
C THR A 61 -5.24 11.53 3.86
N GLY A 62 -5.08 10.84 4.99
CA GLY A 62 -6.01 10.87 6.13
C GLY A 62 -7.26 9.99 5.95
N ARG A 63 -7.37 9.23 4.85
CA ARG A 63 -8.48 8.30 4.57
C ARG A 63 -8.26 6.94 5.22
N PHE A 64 -8.12 6.92 6.53
CA PHE A 64 -7.85 5.69 7.28
C PHE A 64 -8.97 4.65 7.16
N SER A 65 -10.23 5.09 7.06
CA SER A 65 -11.38 4.20 6.88
C SER A 65 -11.28 3.38 5.58
N ASP A 66 -10.93 4.04 4.47
CA ASP A 66 -10.70 3.38 3.18
C ASP A 66 -9.48 2.46 3.24
N ALA A 67 -8.39 2.90 3.87
CA ALA A 67 -7.18 2.10 4.05
C ALA A 67 -7.47 0.76 4.76
N ILE A 68 -8.25 0.80 5.85
CA ILE A 68 -8.65 -0.38 6.60
C ILE A 68 -9.54 -1.30 5.75
N ALA A 69 -10.51 -0.74 5.02
CA ALA A 69 -11.40 -1.55 4.18
C ALA A 69 -10.63 -2.35 3.12
N VAL A 70 -9.70 -1.67 2.42
CA VAL A 70 -8.85 -2.26 1.38
C VAL A 70 -7.95 -3.36 1.94
N ILE A 71 -7.25 -3.10 3.07
CA ILE A 71 -6.38 -4.14 3.65
C ILE A 71 -7.18 -5.32 4.20
N ARG A 72 -8.35 -5.10 4.82
CA ARG A 72 -9.16 -6.24 5.32
C ARG A 72 -9.58 -7.19 4.21
N GLN A 73 -9.89 -6.65 3.02
CA GLN A 73 -10.13 -7.48 1.84
C GLN A 73 -8.87 -8.27 1.44
N ALA A 74 -7.70 -7.62 1.44
CA ALA A 74 -6.43 -8.29 1.16
C ALA A 74 -6.09 -9.38 2.20
N VAL A 75 -6.36 -9.16 3.50
CA VAL A 75 -6.19 -10.17 4.56
C VAL A 75 -7.08 -11.39 4.29
N ALA A 76 -8.36 -11.17 3.95
CA ALA A 76 -9.28 -12.26 3.65
C ALA A 76 -8.78 -13.10 2.46
N ILE A 77 -8.32 -12.44 1.39
CA ILE A 77 -7.75 -13.11 0.23
C ILE A 77 -6.43 -13.82 0.58
N ALA A 78 -5.55 -13.21 1.38
CA ALA A 78 -4.30 -13.81 1.83
C ALA A 78 -4.55 -15.10 2.61
N ARG A 79 -5.52 -15.09 3.53
CA ARG A 79 -5.93 -16.27 4.30
C ARG A 79 -6.53 -17.35 3.39
N MET A 80 -7.37 -16.99 2.43
CA MET A 80 -7.90 -17.94 1.44
C MET A 80 -6.80 -18.55 0.57
N GLN A 81 -5.76 -17.80 0.23
CA GLN A 81 -4.60 -18.29 -0.53
C GLN A 81 -3.57 -19.05 0.34
N GLY A 82 -3.80 -19.21 1.65
CA GLY A 82 -2.83 -19.83 2.56
C GLY A 82 -1.56 -19.01 2.80
N LYS A 83 -1.57 -17.72 2.43
CA LYS A 83 -0.44 -16.78 2.61
C LYS A 83 -0.45 -16.18 4.02
N THR A 84 -0.32 -17.03 5.04
CA THR A 84 -0.47 -16.63 6.45
C THR A 84 0.52 -15.53 6.87
N GLY A 85 1.77 -15.59 6.39
CA GLY A 85 2.76 -14.54 6.68
C GLY A 85 2.35 -13.17 6.14
N LEU A 86 1.76 -13.14 4.94
CA LEU A 86 1.27 -11.89 4.33
C LEU A 86 -0.03 -11.43 5.00
N ALA A 87 -0.90 -12.35 5.41
CA ALA A 87 -2.10 -12.03 6.17
C ALA A 87 -1.74 -11.34 7.51
N ASN A 88 -0.76 -11.85 8.25
CA ASN A 88 -0.32 -11.25 9.51
C ASN A 88 0.24 -9.84 9.30
N LEU A 89 1.14 -9.67 8.33
CA LEU A 89 1.72 -8.37 8.00
C LEU A 89 0.64 -7.34 7.62
N LEU A 90 -0.37 -7.75 6.86
CA LEU A 90 -1.49 -6.90 6.52
C LEU A 90 -2.35 -6.56 7.76
N GLU A 91 -2.57 -7.51 8.68
CA GLU A 91 -3.29 -7.20 9.92
C GLU A 91 -2.54 -6.23 10.83
N GLU A 92 -1.21 -6.28 10.86
CA GLU A 92 -0.39 -5.28 11.56
C GLU A 92 -0.62 -3.87 11.00
N ASP A 93 -0.67 -3.74 9.67
CA ASP A 93 -0.99 -2.45 9.03
C ASP A 93 -2.39 -1.94 9.42
N VAL A 94 -3.39 -2.83 9.54
CA VAL A 94 -4.73 -2.45 10.02
C VAL A 94 -4.68 -1.85 11.42
N LEU A 95 -3.88 -2.43 12.31
CA LEU A 95 -3.73 -1.92 13.68
C LEU A 95 -3.14 -0.50 13.68
N LEU A 96 -2.14 -0.24 12.84
CA LEU A 96 -1.57 1.09 12.66
C LEU A 96 -2.62 2.09 12.16
N TYR A 97 -3.37 1.73 11.12
CA TYR A 97 -4.40 2.62 10.55
C TYR A 97 -5.57 2.86 11.49
N ARG A 98 -5.91 1.89 12.35
CA ARG A 98 -6.88 2.08 13.44
C ARG A 98 -6.40 3.09 14.48
N GLY A 99 -5.10 3.13 14.74
CA GLY A 99 -4.47 4.18 15.55
C GLY A 99 -4.34 5.52 14.84
N GLN A 100 -4.87 5.65 13.61
CA GLN A 100 -4.69 6.82 12.73
C GLN A 100 -3.21 7.14 12.47
N VAL A 101 -2.37 6.10 12.49
CA VAL A 101 -0.93 6.22 12.22
C VAL A 101 -0.69 5.81 10.77
N PRO A 102 -0.27 6.74 9.89
CA PRO A 102 0.10 6.38 8.53
C PRO A 102 1.37 5.54 8.53
N LEU A 103 1.46 4.62 7.57
CA LEU A 103 2.63 3.76 7.44
C LEU A 103 3.76 4.59 6.84
N ARG A 104 4.68 5.05 7.69
CA ARG A 104 5.86 5.81 7.29
C ARG A 104 7.05 4.87 7.26
N ARG A 105 7.73 4.77 6.12
CA ARG A 105 9.01 4.07 6.07
C ARG A 105 10.03 5.04 6.65
N THR A 106 10.21 5.00 7.96
CA THR A 106 11.44 5.53 8.54
C THR A 106 12.58 4.75 7.89
N SER A 107 13.49 5.47 7.24
CA SER A 107 14.72 4.90 6.72
C SER A 107 15.59 4.44 7.89
N ALA A 108 15.25 3.31 8.49
CA ALA A 108 16.25 2.33 8.89
C ALA A 108 16.43 1.48 7.63
N GLY A 109 17.49 1.62 6.83
CA GLY A 109 18.86 1.76 7.28
C GLY A 109 19.39 0.42 7.77
N ASP A 110 19.19 -0.66 7.00
CA ASP A 110 20.20 -1.67 6.63
C ASP A 110 19.67 -2.53 5.47
#